data_AF-A0AAN8EZS1-F1
#
_entry.id   AF-A0AAN8EZS1-F1
#
_cell.length_a   1.000
_cell.length_b   1.000
_cell.length_c   1.000
_cell.angle_alpha   90.00
_cell.angle_beta   90.00
_cell.angle_gamma   90.00
#
_symmetry.space_group_name_H-M   'P 1'
#
loop_
_entity.id
_entity.type
_entity.pdbx_description
1 polymer ?
#
loop_
_entity_poly.entity_id
_entity_poly.type
_entity_poly.pdbx_seq_one_letter_code
_entity_poly.pdbx_strand_id
1 'polypeptide(L)' 'MLFTGGTSSKSKRDDKKEKKYERDNIYEIQESVYVRWGNSLLANEPLKDFKDLCDVKYLCSVTQIATSNTPQMKARRK' A
#
# COMPACT_ATOMS: atom_id res chain seq x y z
N MET A 1 -51.08 -17.35 14.79
CA MET A 1 -50.31 -16.48 13.88
C MET A 1 -49.10 -15.95 14.64
N LEU A 2 -47.88 -16.28 14.19
CA LEU A 2 -46.62 -15.83 14.78
C LEU A 2 -45.70 -15.38 13.64
N PHE A 3 -45.85 -14.13 13.22
CA PHE A 3 -44.88 -13.44 12.36
C PHE A 3 -44.41 -12.16 13.06
N THR A 4 -43.61 -12.35 14.10
CA THR A 4 -42.72 -11.31 14.64
C THR A 4 -41.30 -11.75 14.33
N GLY A 5 -40.80 -11.29 13.20
CA GLY A 5 -39.41 -11.48 12.79
C GLY A 5 -38.98 -10.24 12.02
N GLY A 6 -38.84 -9.12 12.74
CA GLY A 6 -38.37 -7.86 12.18
C GLY A 6 -37.05 -8.09 11.47
N THR A 7 -37.06 -7.94 10.15
CA THR A 7 -35.85 -7.82 9.36
C THR A 7 -35.14 -6.57 9.87
N SER A 8 -34.08 -6.78 10.66
CA SER A 8 -33.04 -5.78 10.86
C SER A 8 -32.56 -5.40 9.47
N SER A 9 -33.11 -4.30 8.95
CA SER A 9 -32.60 -3.63 7.77
C SER A 9 -31.23 -3.10 8.16
N LYS A 10 -30.18 -3.93 8.05
CA LYS A 10 -28.80 -3.43 7.98
C LYS A 10 -28.81 -2.40 6.86
N SER A 11 -28.71 -1.15 7.29
CA SER A 11 -28.94 -0.03 6.43
C SER A 11 -27.89 -0.08 5.32
N LYS A 12 -28.27 0.20 4.06
CA LYS A 12 -27.35 0.31 2.91
C LYS A 12 -26.15 1.27 3.17
N ARG A 13 -26.22 2.04 4.25
CA ARG A 13 -25.21 2.96 4.77
C ARG A 13 -24.11 2.25 5.58
N ASP A 14 -24.43 1.18 6.30
CA ASP A 14 -23.46 0.38 7.07
C ASP A 14 -22.60 -0.50 6.14
N ASP A 15 -23.20 -1.12 5.12
CA ASP A 15 -22.47 -1.85 4.07
C ASP A 15 -21.37 -1.00 3.39
N LYS A 16 -21.64 0.29 3.18
CA LYS A 16 -20.66 1.21 2.57
C LYS A 16 -19.51 1.54 3.51
N LYS A 17 -19.75 1.58 4.82
CA LYS A 17 -18.73 1.83 5.84
C LYS A 17 -17.86 0.61 6.06
N GLU A 18 -18.45 -0.59 6.13
CA GLU A 18 -17.72 -1.85 6.24
C GLU A 18 -16.78 -2.07 5.05
N LYS A 19 -17.28 -1.86 3.81
CA LYS A 19 -16.43 -1.93 2.60
C LYS A 19 -15.31 -0.89 2.53
N LYS A 20 -15.47 0.26 3.22
CA LYS A 20 -14.39 1.25 3.31
C LYS A 20 -13.32 0.76 4.29
N TYR A 21 -13.75 0.33 5.47
CA TYR A 21 -12.87 -0.19 6.51
C TYR A 21 -12.04 -1.39 6.03
N GLU A 22 -12.66 -2.31 5.30
CA GLU A 22 -11.96 -3.47 4.75
C GLU A 22 -10.88 -3.06 3.74
N ARG A 23 -11.15 -2.07 2.89
CA ARG A 23 -10.13 -1.53 1.96
C ARG A 23 -9.00 -0.82 2.70
N ASP A 24 -9.32 0.00 3.70
CA ASP A 24 -8.32 0.72 4.49
C ASP A 24 -7.37 -0.28 5.20
N ASN A 25 -7.92 -1.38 5.74
CA ASN A 25 -7.13 -2.46 6.34
C ASN A 25 -6.22 -3.17 5.32
N ILE A 26 -6.74 -3.46 4.12
CA ILE A 26 -5.92 -4.06 3.04
C ILE A 26 -4.75 -3.14 2.68
N TYR A 27 -4.96 -1.82 2.62
CA TYR A 27 -3.89 -0.88 2.33
C TYR A 27 -2.83 -0.83 3.44
N GLU A 28 -3.24 -0.84 4.72
CA GLU A 28 -2.30 -0.92 5.85
C GLU A 28 -1.43 -2.19 5.78
N ILE A 29 -2.02 -3.34 5.43
CA ILE A 29 -1.28 -4.59 5.25
C ILE A 29 -0.30 -4.46 4.08
N GLN A 30 -0.73 -3.91 2.95
CA GLN A 30 0.12 -3.74 1.77
C GLN A 30 1.33 -2.84 2.07
N GLU A 31 1.11 -1.70 2.73
CA GLU A 31 2.18 -0.79 3.13
C GLU A 31 3.22 -1.49 4.01
N SER A 32 2.78 -2.25 5.01
CA SER A 32 3.66 -3.04 5.89
C SER A 32 4.49 -4.07 5.12
N VAL A 33 3.87 -4.78 4.18
CA VAL A 33 4.55 -5.76 3.33
C VAL A 33 5.59 -5.09 2.43
N TYR A 34 5.24 -3.96 1.80
CA TYR A 34 6.15 -3.26 0.91
C TYR A 34 7.36 -2.67 1.64
N VAL A 35 7.17 -2.11 2.84
CA VAL A 35 8.29 -1.61 3.66
C VAL A 35 9.21 -2.75 4.07
N ARG A 36 8.66 -3.89 4.52
CA ARG A 36 9.46 -5.06 4.89
C ARG A 36 10.22 -5.62 3.69
N TRP A 37 9.59 -5.70 2.53
CA TRP A 37 10.23 -6.13 1.30
C TRP A 37 11.34 -5.17 0.86
N GLY A 38 11.08 -3.86 0.85
CA GLY A 38 12.08 -2.85 0.52
C GLY A 38 13.30 -2.94 1.43
N ASN A 39 13.08 -3.09 2.74
CA ASN A 39 14.16 -3.24 3.73
C ASN A 39 14.95 -4.55 3.58
N SER A 40 14.35 -5.61 3.02
CA SER A 40 15.08 -6.83 2.68
C SER A 40 16.09 -6.63 1.53
N LEU A 41 15.86 -5.63 0.67
CA LEU A 41 16.74 -5.27 -0.44
C LEU A 41 17.73 -4.16 -0.06
N LEU A 42 17.28 -3.20 0.75
CA LEU A 42 17.99 -1.96 1.08
C LEU A 42 18.64 -2.03 2.46
N ALA A 43 19.41 -3.09 2.74
CA ALA A 43 19.99 -3.35 4.06
C ALA A 43 20.84 -2.20 4.62
N ASN A 44 21.49 -1.42 3.74
CA ASN A 44 22.36 -0.29 4.13
C ASN A 44 21.60 1.03 4.30
N GLU A 45 20.39 1.14 3.76
CA GLU A 45 19.54 2.34 3.86
C GLU A 45 18.06 1.93 4.00
N PRO A 46 17.65 1.50 5.20
CA PRO A 46 16.29 1.04 5.43
C PRO A 46 15.28 2.19 5.32
N LEU A 47 14.15 1.88 4.70
CA LEU A 47 12.93 2.69 4.64
C LEU A 47 12.33 2.82 6.04
N LYS A 48 11.92 4.03 6.39
CA LYS A 48 11.22 4.35 7.65
C LYS A 48 9.72 4.11 7.51
N ASP A 49 9.15 4.48 6.36
CA ASP A 49 7.74 4.32 6.06
C ASP A 49 7.49 4.06 4.56
N PHE A 50 6.22 3.91 4.18
CA PHE A 50 5.83 3.68 2.80
C PHE A 50 6.16 4.87 1.87
N LYS A 51 6.26 6.09 2.40
CA LYS A 51 6.54 7.29 1.60
C LYS A 51 7.98 7.31 1.09
N ASP A 52 8.90 6.80 1.89
CA ASP A 52 10.29 6.61 1.44
C ASP A 52 10.34 5.75 0.16
N LEU A 53 9.47 4.74 0.05
CA LEU A 53 9.39 3.87 -1.13
C LEU A 53 8.99 4.63 -2.41
N CYS A 54 8.35 5.80 -2.27
CA CYS A 54 7.98 6.68 -3.37
C CYS A 54 9.09 7.66 -3.77
N ASP A 55 10.15 7.81 -2.96
CA ASP A 55 11.27 8.68 -3.29
C ASP A 55 12.13 8.02 -4.38
N VAL A 56 12.46 8.84 -5.37
CA VAL A 56 13.34 8.54 -6.50
C VAL A 56 14.61 7.83 -6.05
N LYS A 57 15.19 8.26 -4.92
CA LYS A 57 16.42 7.65 -4.37
C LYS A 57 16.27 6.13 -4.20
N TYR A 58 15.22 5.70 -3.50
CA TYR A 58 15.00 4.30 -3.20
C TYR A 58 14.48 3.53 -4.43
N LEU A 59 13.65 4.16 -5.25
CA LEU A 59 13.22 3.59 -6.52
C LEU A 59 14.39 3.29 -7.46
N CYS A 60 15.39 4.18 -7.53
CA CYS A 60 16.61 3.96 -8.28
C CYS A 60 17.41 2.78 -7.73
N SER A 61 17.59 2.70 -6.41
CA SER A 61 18.28 1.58 -5.75
C SER A 61 17.59 0.25 -6.02
N VAL A 62 16.26 0.19 -5.87
CA VAL A 62 15.46 -1.02 -6.14
C VAL A 62 15.56 -1.41 -7.62
N THR A 63 15.47 -0.44 -8.54
CA THR A 63 15.60 -0.69 -9.97
C THR A 63 16.98 -1.23 -10.33
N GLN A 64 18.03 -0.66 -9.74
CA GLN A 64 19.39 -1.12 -9.96
C GLN A 64 19.60 -2.55 -9.46
N ILE A 65 19.05 -2.90 -8.29
CA ILE A 65 19.09 -4.28 -7.78
C ILE A 65 18.34 -5.23 -8.71
N ALA A 66 17.12 -4.86 -9.14
CA ALA A 66 16.26 -5.72 -9.95
C ALA A 66 16.78 -5.94 -11.38
N THR A 67 17.45 -4.95 -11.96
CA THR A 67 17.85 -4.97 -13.38
C THR A 67 19.35 -5.09 -13.60
N SER A 68 20.15 -5.00 -12.54
CA SER A 68 21.62 -4.85 -12.59
C SER A 68 22.09 -3.63 -13.41
N ASN A 69 21.19 -2.69 -13.72
CA ASN A 69 21.47 -1.49 -14.50
C ASN A 69 21.20 -0.23 -13.66
N THR A 70 22.10 0.74 -13.71
CA THR A 70 21.85 2.05 -13.09
C THR A 70 20.87 2.84 -13.97
N PRO A 71 19.67 3.19 -13.48
CA PRO A 71 18.68 3.90 -14.29
C PRO A 71 19.21 5.29 -14.70
N GLN A 72 19.24 5.52 -16.01
CA GLN A 72 19.60 6.82 -16.60
C GLN A 72 18.42 7.79 -16.43
N MET A 73 18.40 8.51 -15.31
CA MET A 73 17.40 9.56 -15.10
C MET A 73 17.66 10.74 -16.05
N LYS A 74 17.07 10.70 -17.24
CA LYS A 74 17.06 11.86 -18.14
C LYS A 74 16.17 12.94 -17.52
N ALA A 75 16.79 13.93 -16.89
CA ALA A 75 16.09 15.13 -16.45
C ALA A 75 15.42 15.77 -17.68
N ARG A 76 14.08 15.72 -17.73
CA ARG A 76 13.32 16.56 -18.67
C ARG A 76 13.52 18.00 -18.23
N ARG A 77 14.49 18.68 -18.84
CA ARG A 77 14.59 20.14 -18.77
C ARG A 77 13.33 20.70 -19.45
N LYS A 78 12.54 21.45 -18.69
CA LYS A 78 11.47 22.29 -19.25
C LYS A 78 12.09 23.47 -19.99
#